data_AF-A0A6A6IW25-F1
#
_entry.id   AF-A0A6A6IW25-F1
#
_cell.length_a   1.000
_cell.length_b   1.000
_cell.length_c   1.000
_cell.angle_alpha   90.00
_cell.angle_beta   90.00
_cell.angle_gamma   90.00
#
_symmetry.space_group_name_H-M   'P 1'
#
loop_
_entity.id
_entity.type
_entity.pdbx_description
1 polymer ?
#
loop_
_entity_poly.entity_id
_entity_poly.type
_entity_poly.pdbx_seq_one_letter_code
_entity_poly.pdbx_strand_id
1 'polypeptide(L)'
;MMPHRAPTLRALLRSTTASLRPAASTQFTKPLSQIRPRSRSPSRSPSPPPPYQARNISLAASTTHWTRFSTPYTYSSVRTFTSSASRLLPNASGASSSPQAAQQIEQVIEEIQELYGTARDEFEIAAEETEKNTTYAAEDRAAAREELDRLLEYYSGVVEGADGAVAEEVKRRVGQRVRELEQAVRAMEESAAHGD
;
A
#
# COMPACT_ATOMS: atom_id res chain seq x y z
N MET A 1 -23.85 -55.20 38.00
CA MET A 1 -25.03 -55.16 37.12
C MET A 1 -25.48 -53.72 37.00
N MET A 2 -25.49 -53.20 35.76
CA MET A 2 -25.99 -51.89 35.29
C MET A 2 -27.53 -51.78 35.47
N PRO A 3 -28.24 -50.73 34.98
CA PRO A 3 -27.96 -49.31 34.64
C PRO A 3 -28.99 -48.34 35.29
N HIS A 4 -28.97 -47.01 35.08
CA HIS A 4 -29.97 -46.16 34.36
C HIS A 4 -29.79 -44.70 34.92
N ARG A 5 -29.99 -43.54 34.28
CA ARG A 5 -30.38 -43.06 32.94
C ARG A 5 -30.08 -41.54 32.92
N ALA A 6 -29.70 -40.99 31.77
CA ALA A 6 -29.49 -39.56 31.54
C ALA A 6 -30.79 -38.72 31.58
N PRO A 7 -30.74 -37.40 31.84
CA PRO A 7 -31.75 -36.47 31.37
C PRO A 7 -31.34 -35.80 30.06
N THR A 8 -32.02 -36.17 28.99
CA THR A 8 -32.13 -35.41 27.74
C THR A 8 -33.16 -34.29 27.93
N LEU A 9 -32.78 -33.03 27.77
CA LEU A 9 -33.74 -31.93 27.58
C LEU A 9 -33.83 -31.57 26.10
N ARG A 10 -35.02 -31.84 25.57
CA ARG A 10 -35.49 -31.47 24.24
C ARG A 10 -35.99 -30.02 24.24
N ALA A 11 -35.90 -29.44 23.04
CA ALA A 11 -36.75 -28.41 22.45
C ALA A 11 -36.51 -26.95 22.88
N LEU A 12 -36.26 -26.10 21.87
CA LEU A 12 -37.29 -25.23 21.31
C LEU A 12 -36.82 -24.65 19.97
N LEU A 13 -37.53 -25.00 18.90
CA LEU A 13 -37.49 -24.30 17.63
C LEU A 13 -38.03 -22.88 17.84
N ARG A 14 -37.30 -21.87 17.38
CA ARG A 14 -37.88 -20.57 17.05
C ARG A 14 -37.54 -20.22 15.62
N SER A 15 -38.47 -20.56 14.75
CA SER A 15 -38.66 -19.92 13.45
C SER A 15 -38.99 -18.45 13.69
N THR A 16 -38.22 -17.54 13.10
CA THR A 16 -38.72 -16.18 12.83
C THR A 16 -38.35 -15.83 11.40
N THR A 17 -39.39 -15.62 10.60
CA THR A 17 -39.31 -15.11 9.24
C THR A 17 -39.20 -13.59 9.34
N ALA A 18 -38.17 -13.00 8.76
CA ALA A 18 -38.06 -11.54 8.62
C ALA A 18 -37.85 -11.23 7.14
N SER A 19 -38.97 -10.96 6.47
CA SER A 19 -39.01 -10.36 5.14
C SER A 19 -38.88 -8.86 5.31
N LEU A 20 -37.80 -8.26 4.81
CA LEU A 20 -37.68 -6.81 4.65
C LEU A 20 -37.01 -6.48 3.31
N ARG A 21 -37.85 -6.00 2.38
CA ARG A 21 -37.50 -5.17 1.22
C ARG A 21 -37.04 -3.80 1.71
N PRO A 22 -36.05 -3.21 1.04
CA PRO A 22 -36.18 -1.84 0.55
C PRO A 22 -35.87 -1.82 -0.97
N ALA A 23 -36.78 -1.40 -1.85
CA ALA A 23 -37.20 -0.03 -2.16
C ALA A 23 -36.11 0.84 -2.83
N ALA A 24 -36.36 1.09 -4.12
CA ALA A 24 -35.96 2.23 -4.95
C ALA A 24 -34.48 2.40 -5.37
N SER A 25 -34.15 1.77 -6.51
CA SER A 25 -33.13 2.29 -7.44
C SER A 25 -33.63 3.59 -8.07
N THR A 26 -33.03 4.72 -7.69
CA THR A 26 -33.24 5.99 -8.39
C THR A 26 -32.32 6.04 -9.61
N GLN A 27 -32.92 5.72 -10.77
CA GLN A 27 -32.33 5.95 -12.08
C GLN A 27 -32.32 7.46 -12.36
N PHE A 28 -31.13 8.06 -12.43
CA PHE A 28 -30.98 9.37 -13.05
C PHE A 28 -30.90 9.19 -14.58
N THR A 29 -32.03 9.37 -15.26
CA THR A 29 -32.07 9.57 -16.70
C THR A 29 -31.79 11.05 -16.98
N LYS A 30 -30.69 11.35 -17.68
CA LYS A 30 -30.47 12.66 -18.30
C LYS A 30 -30.67 12.54 -19.82
N PRO A 31 -31.45 13.45 -20.44
CA PRO A 31 -31.79 13.35 -21.85
C PRO A 31 -30.60 13.72 -22.73
N LEU A 32 -30.32 12.79 -23.65
CA LEU A 32 -29.50 12.93 -24.84
C LEU A 32 -30.19 13.91 -25.80
N SER A 33 -29.65 15.11 -26.02
CA SER A 33 -29.95 15.96 -27.17
C SER A 33 -28.98 17.13 -27.33
N GLN A 34 -28.58 17.35 -28.59
CA GLN A 34 -27.97 18.56 -29.16
C GLN A 34 -26.44 18.69 -29.16
N ILE A 35 -25.85 17.88 -30.04
CA ILE A 35 -24.69 18.24 -30.84
C ILE A 35 -25.01 19.51 -31.67
N ARG A 36 -24.22 20.56 -31.49
CA ARG A 36 -23.96 21.56 -32.54
C ARG A 36 -22.47 21.90 -32.56
N PRO A 37 -21.82 21.90 -33.74
CA PRO A 37 -20.38 22.13 -33.85
C PRO A 37 -20.11 23.62 -33.94
N ARG A 38 -19.17 24.14 -33.16
CA ARG A 38 -18.59 25.45 -33.46
C ARG A 38 -17.18 25.62 -32.92
N SER A 39 -16.35 26.10 -33.84
CA SER A 39 -15.11 26.86 -33.63
C SER A 39 -13.94 26.12 -32.98
N ARG A 40 -13.16 25.47 -33.85
CA ARG A 40 -11.70 25.52 -33.89
C ARG A 40 -11.13 26.71 -33.09
N SER A 41 -10.27 26.39 -32.12
CA SER A 41 -9.28 27.29 -31.53
C SER A 41 -8.07 26.43 -31.11
N PRO A 42 -6.87 27.02 -31.07
CA PRO A 42 -5.69 26.52 -31.77
C PRO A 42 -4.93 25.44 -31.01
N SER A 43 -4.21 24.64 -31.79
CA SER A 43 -3.14 23.74 -31.34
C SER A 43 -2.26 24.43 -30.29
N ARG A 44 -2.42 24.06 -29.02
CA ARG A 44 -1.43 24.33 -27.98
C ARG A 44 -0.23 23.48 -28.30
N SER A 45 0.72 24.10 -28.99
CA SER A 45 2.08 23.59 -29.18
C SER A 45 2.64 23.16 -27.82
N PRO A 46 3.20 21.95 -27.68
CA PRO A 46 3.89 21.56 -26.46
C PRO A 46 5.10 22.47 -26.26
N SER A 47 5.27 22.98 -25.04
CA SER A 47 6.40 23.81 -24.64
C SER A 47 7.73 23.16 -25.07
N PRO A 48 8.68 23.91 -25.64
CA PRO A 48 9.97 23.36 -26.04
C PRO A 48 10.75 22.85 -24.81
N PRO A 49 11.54 21.79 -24.95
CA PRO A 49 12.33 21.25 -23.85
C PRO A 49 13.39 22.28 -23.39
N PRO A 50 13.73 22.29 -22.08
CA PRO A 50 14.77 23.16 -21.56
C PRO A 50 16.13 22.84 -22.21
N PRO A 51 17.00 23.84 -22.42
CA PRO A 51 18.32 23.63 -22.99
C PRO A 51 19.18 22.77 -22.05
N TYR A 52 19.67 21.63 -22.54
CA TYR A 52 20.67 20.84 -21.83
C TYR A 52 22.00 21.59 -21.85
N GLN A 53 22.46 22.05 -20.68
CA GLN A 53 23.85 22.50 -20.49
C GLN A 53 24.71 21.30 -20.11
N ALA A 54 25.19 20.55 -21.11
CA ALA A 54 26.34 19.66 -20.93
C ALA A 54 27.61 20.46 -21.22
N ARG A 55 28.59 20.36 -20.31
CA ARG A 55 29.88 21.08 -20.30
C ARG A 55 30.41 21.38 -21.71
N ASN A 56 30.50 22.67 -22.02
CA ASN A 56 31.34 23.31 -23.04
C ASN A 56 31.04 23.01 -24.53
N ILE A 57 29.80 22.66 -24.89
CA ILE A 57 29.35 22.68 -26.29
C ILE A 57 27.89 23.12 -26.37
N SER A 58 27.65 24.35 -26.82
CA SER A 58 26.30 24.87 -27.08
C SER A 58 25.90 24.56 -28.52
N LEU A 59 25.10 23.52 -28.71
CA LEU A 59 24.46 23.24 -30.01
C LEU A 59 23.05 23.82 -29.99
N ALA A 60 22.84 24.94 -30.70
CA ALA A 60 21.52 25.49 -30.93
C ALA A 60 20.72 24.56 -31.87
N ALA A 61 19.57 24.07 -31.42
CA ALA A 61 18.68 23.29 -32.28
C ALA A 61 18.06 24.21 -33.34
N SER A 62 18.39 23.97 -34.61
CA SER A 62 17.83 24.70 -35.76
C SER A 62 16.33 24.43 -35.90
N THR A 63 15.51 25.49 -35.90
CA THR A 63 14.04 25.42 -35.82
C THR A 63 13.35 25.46 -37.18
N THR A 64 14.02 25.08 -38.28
CA THR A 64 13.42 25.22 -39.61
C THR A 64 13.85 24.08 -40.54
N HIS A 65 13.26 22.90 -40.35
CA HIS A 65 12.95 21.95 -41.43
C HIS A 65 12.14 20.78 -40.86
N TRP A 66 10.93 20.58 -41.39
CA TRP A 66 10.25 19.30 -41.25
C TRP A 66 10.88 18.35 -42.27
N THR A 67 11.71 17.42 -41.80
CA THR A 67 12.31 16.39 -42.66
C THR A 67 11.22 15.41 -43.09
N ARG A 68 10.72 15.62 -44.30
CA ARG A 68 9.88 14.67 -45.03
C ARG A 68 10.68 13.38 -45.23
N PHE A 69 10.27 12.30 -44.59
CA PHE A 69 10.83 10.97 -44.81
C PHE A 69 10.47 10.51 -46.23
N SER A 70 11.45 10.51 -47.13
CA SER A 70 11.38 9.82 -48.41
C SER A 70 12.60 8.91 -48.50
N THR A 71 12.38 7.62 -48.34
CA THR A 71 13.39 6.60 -48.59
C THR A 71 12.91 5.73 -49.73
N PRO A 72 13.56 5.74 -50.91
CA PRO A 72 13.32 4.70 -51.90
C PRO A 72 13.89 3.38 -51.37
N TYR A 73 13.08 2.33 -51.51
CA TYR A 73 13.43 0.95 -51.19
C TYR A 73 14.77 0.58 -51.85
N THR A 74 15.79 0.26 -51.06
CA THR A 74 16.99 -0.43 -51.54
C THR A 74 17.42 -1.47 -50.52
N TYR A 75 17.37 -2.72 -50.96
CA TYR A 75 17.79 -3.90 -50.21
C TYR A 75 19.29 -3.88 -49.89
N SER A 76 19.65 -4.57 -48.82
CA SER A 76 20.99 -5.01 -48.40
C SER A 76 21.85 -4.03 -47.59
N SER A 77 21.78 -4.18 -46.27
CA SER A 77 22.99 -4.32 -45.46
C SER A 77 22.57 -4.90 -44.11
N VAL A 78 22.83 -6.18 -43.90
CA VAL A 78 22.73 -6.81 -42.59
C VAL A 78 23.84 -6.20 -41.74
N ARG A 79 23.56 -5.08 -41.07
CA ARG A 79 24.40 -4.61 -39.96
C ARG A 79 24.13 -5.56 -38.80
N THR A 80 25.04 -6.51 -38.63
CA THR A 80 25.23 -7.25 -37.39
C THR A 80 25.48 -6.25 -36.27
N PHE A 81 24.43 -5.94 -35.51
CA PHE A 81 24.57 -5.32 -34.20
C PHE A 81 25.20 -6.36 -33.27
N THR A 82 26.54 -6.41 -33.22
CA THR A 82 27.23 -6.94 -32.05
C THR A 82 26.97 -5.94 -30.92
N SER A 83 25.91 -6.20 -30.14
CA SER A 83 25.79 -5.54 -28.85
C SER A 83 26.96 -6.04 -28.00
N SER A 84 27.97 -5.18 -27.85
CA SER A 84 28.95 -5.35 -26.79
C SER A 84 28.18 -5.22 -25.49
N ALA A 85 27.76 -6.36 -24.95
CA ALA A 85 27.20 -6.45 -23.61
C ALA A 85 28.24 -5.86 -22.67
N SER A 86 28.04 -4.60 -22.29
CA SER A 86 28.76 -3.98 -21.20
C SER A 86 28.40 -4.79 -19.97
N ARG A 87 29.27 -5.75 -19.63
CA ARG A 87 29.29 -6.44 -18.35
C ARG A 87 29.70 -5.40 -17.31
N LEU A 88 28.75 -4.54 -16.95
CA LEU A 88 28.83 -3.82 -15.70
C LEU A 88 28.24 -4.75 -14.66
N LEU A 89 29.17 -5.22 -13.84
CA LEU A 89 29.07 -6.10 -12.69
C LEU A 89 27.68 -6.10 -12.02
N PRO A 90 27.12 -7.27 -11.65
CA PRO A 90 26.10 -7.26 -10.62
C PRO A 90 26.76 -6.65 -9.37
N ASN A 91 26.18 -5.56 -8.89
CA ASN A 91 26.47 -5.01 -7.57
C ASN A 91 26.11 -6.09 -6.54
N ALA A 92 27.08 -6.95 -6.23
CA ALA A 92 27.02 -7.94 -5.16
C ALA A 92 27.23 -7.21 -3.82
N SER A 93 26.30 -6.31 -3.50
CA SER A 93 26.10 -5.78 -2.16
C SER A 93 24.71 -6.21 -1.68
N GLY A 94 24.34 -7.45 -1.99
CA GLY A 94 23.22 -8.15 -1.36
C GLY A 94 23.86 -9.30 -0.61
N ALA A 95 23.91 -9.18 0.72
CA ALA A 95 24.47 -10.18 1.60
C ALA A 95 24.04 -11.59 1.17
N SER A 96 24.99 -12.51 1.13
CA SER A 96 24.70 -13.94 1.09
C SER A 96 24.05 -14.35 2.42
N SER A 97 22.81 -13.91 2.67
CA SER A 97 21.99 -14.53 3.70
C SER A 97 21.80 -15.97 3.26
N SER A 98 22.13 -16.92 4.14
CA SER A 98 21.83 -18.34 3.89
C SER A 98 20.34 -18.47 3.51
N PRO A 99 19.95 -19.43 2.67
CA PRO A 99 18.54 -19.62 2.31
C PRO A 99 17.64 -19.76 3.54
N GLN A 100 18.19 -20.28 4.64
CA GLN A 100 17.53 -20.38 5.93
C GLN A 100 17.33 -19.01 6.63
N ALA A 101 18.34 -18.12 6.61
CA ALA A 101 18.19 -16.77 7.15
C ALA A 101 17.15 -15.96 6.35
N ALA A 102 17.10 -16.14 5.02
CA ALA A 102 16.08 -15.50 4.19
C ALA A 102 14.65 -15.98 4.53
N GLN A 103 14.47 -17.27 4.83
CA GLN A 103 13.19 -17.82 5.29
C GLN A 103 12.78 -17.27 6.66
N GLN A 104 13.74 -17.17 7.60
CA GLN A 104 13.49 -16.57 8.91
C GLN A 104 13.09 -15.10 8.80
N ILE A 105 13.76 -14.32 7.94
CA ILE A 105 13.41 -12.92 7.67
C ILE A 105 11.97 -12.83 7.17
N GLU A 106 11.60 -13.64 6.18
CA GLU A 106 10.26 -13.60 5.62
C GLU A 106 9.19 -13.98 6.65
N GLN A 107 9.44 -15.03 7.45
CA GLN A 107 8.55 -15.45 8.51
C GLN A 107 8.36 -14.36 9.59
N VAL A 108 9.43 -13.71 10.00
CA VAL A 108 9.38 -12.61 10.98
C VAL A 108 8.63 -11.40 10.41
N ILE A 109 8.82 -11.10 9.13
CA ILE A 109 8.11 -10.00 8.45
C ILE A 109 6.63 -10.33 8.29
N GLU A 110 6.27 -11.58 8.03
CA GLU A 110 4.89 -12.05 7.99
C GLU A 110 4.19 -11.84 9.33
N GLU A 111 4.81 -12.28 10.43
CA GLU A 111 4.29 -12.10 11.79
C GLU A 111 4.12 -10.60 12.14
N ILE A 112 5.11 -9.77 11.83
CA ILE A 112 5.00 -8.31 12.06
C ILE A 112 3.85 -7.71 11.25
N GLN A 113 3.62 -8.19 10.03
CA GLN A 113 2.51 -7.70 9.21
C GLN A 113 1.15 -8.13 9.75
N GLU A 114 1.04 -9.33 10.32
CA GLU A 114 -0.16 -9.79 11.00
C GLU A 114 -0.46 -8.92 12.23
N LEU A 115 0.51 -8.78 13.14
CA LEU A 115 0.39 -7.92 14.34
C LEU A 115 0.08 -6.46 13.97
N TYR A 116 0.75 -5.94 12.93
CA TYR A 116 0.48 -4.59 12.44
C TYR A 116 -0.94 -4.45 11.88
N GLY A 117 -1.46 -5.47 11.19
CA GLY A 117 -2.83 -5.50 10.70
C GLY A 117 -3.82 -5.39 11.84
N THR A 118 -3.69 -6.24 12.86
CA THR A 118 -4.55 -6.21 14.05
C THR A 118 -4.46 -4.87 14.80
N ALA A 119 -3.24 -4.38 15.09
CA ALA A 119 -3.06 -3.11 15.79
C ALA A 119 -3.65 -1.92 15.01
N ARG A 120 -3.58 -1.98 13.68
CA ARG A 120 -4.17 -0.95 12.81
C ARG A 120 -5.70 -1.00 12.82
N ASP A 121 -6.29 -2.18 12.74
CA ASP A 121 -7.75 -2.33 12.76
C ASP A 121 -8.32 -1.81 14.10
N GLU A 122 -7.69 -2.15 15.22
CA GLU A 122 -8.09 -1.63 16.54
C GLU A 122 -7.89 -0.12 16.66
N PHE A 123 -6.82 0.43 16.09
CA PHE A 123 -6.64 1.88 16.02
C PHE A 123 -7.73 2.57 15.20
N GLU A 124 -8.14 2.00 14.07
CA GLU A 124 -9.21 2.55 13.22
C GLU A 124 -10.56 2.55 13.98
N ILE A 125 -10.87 1.48 14.73
CA ILE A 125 -12.04 1.43 15.61
C ILE A 125 -11.94 2.52 16.70
N ALA A 126 -10.81 2.59 17.40
CA ALA A 126 -10.59 3.55 18.47
C ALA A 126 -10.70 5.02 17.99
N ALA A 127 -10.18 5.31 16.81
CA ALA A 127 -10.26 6.63 16.20
C ALA A 127 -11.71 7.01 15.89
N GLU A 128 -12.46 6.12 15.23
CA GLU A 128 -13.86 6.37 14.91
C GLU A 128 -14.73 6.57 16.17
N GLU A 129 -14.52 5.77 17.21
CA GLU A 129 -15.31 5.84 18.44
C GLU A 129 -14.97 7.08 19.27
N THR A 130 -13.70 7.49 19.26
CA THR A 130 -13.26 8.77 19.85
C THR A 130 -13.89 9.95 19.15
N GLU A 131 -13.90 9.97 17.81
CA GLU A 131 -14.56 11.03 17.04
C GLU A 131 -16.08 11.09 17.29
N LYS A 132 -16.73 9.93 17.45
CA LYS A 132 -18.16 9.81 17.76
C LYS A 132 -18.48 10.10 19.23
N ASN A 133 -17.49 10.28 20.10
CA ASN A 133 -17.63 10.45 21.55
C ASN A 133 -18.53 9.39 22.19
N THR A 134 -18.31 8.12 21.85
CA THR A 134 -19.09 7.02 22.42
C THR A 134 -18.53 6.59 23.78
N THR A 135 -19.35 5.86 24.55
CA THR A 135 -18.92 5.29 25.83
C THR A 135 -17.78 4.27 25.68
N TYR A 136 -17.64 3.66 24.50
CA TYR A 136 -16.64 2.62 24.22
C TYR A 136 -15.27 3.19 23.84
N ALA A 137 -15.20 4.47 23.47
CA ALA A 137 -13.98 5.13 23.00
C ALA A 137 -12.77 5.00 23.96
N ALA A 138 -12.99 4.89 25.27
CA ALA A 138 -11.90 4.67 26.22
C ALA A 138 -11.36 3.24 26.17
N GLU A 139 -12.24 2.24 26.04
CA GLU A 139 -11.89 0.82 25.98
C GLU A 139 -11.21 0.51 24.64
N ASP A 140 -11.71 1.06 23.53
CA ASP A 140 -11.13 0.85 22.20
C ASP A 140 -9.73 1.47 22.08
N ARG A 141 -9.51 2.67 22.65
CA ARG A 141 -8.16 3.26 22.73
C ARG A 141 -7.20 2.39 23.53
N ALA A 142 -7.66 1.76 24.61
CA ALA A 142 -6.86 0.83 25.39
C ALA A 142 -6.53 -0.45 24.60
N ALA A 143 -7.48 -0.98 23.82
CA ALA A 143 -7.24 -2.11 22.93
C ALA A 143 -6.19 -1.79 21.85
N ALA A 144 -6.31 -0.63 21.20
CA ALA A 144 -5.33 -0.16 20.23
C ALA A 144 -3.92 -0.02 20.83
N ARG A 145 -3.82 0.42 22.09
CA ARG A 145 -2.55 0.46 22.82
C ARG A 145 -1.97 -0.91 23.10
N GLU A 146 -2.79 -1.84 23.58
CA GLU A 146 -2.34 -3.18 23.91
C GLU A 146 -1.78 -3.91 22.67
N GLU A 147 -2.47 -3.81 21.52
CA GLU A 147 -1.99 -4.43 20.29
C GLU A 147 -0.75 -3.73 19.72
N LEU A 148 -0.66 -2.39 19.84
CA LEU A 148 0.57 -1.66 19.50
C LEU A 148 1.75 -2.10 20.37
N ASP A 149 1.54 -2.27 21.68
CA ASP A 149 2.59 -2.72 22.60
C ASP A 149 3.08 -4.12 22.24
N ARG A 150 2.17 -5.05 21.88
CA ARG A 150 2.55 -6.39 21.38
C ARG A 150 3.37 -6.31 20.08
N LEU A 151 2.97 -5.46 19.14
CA LEU A 151 3.72 -5.21 17.91
C LEU A 151 5.13 -4.67 18.21
N LEU A 152 5.25 -3.70 19.13
CA LEU A 152 6.52 -3.10 19.51
C LEU A 152 7.42 -4.07 20.27
N GLU A 153 6.86 -4.89 21.17
CA GLU A 153 7.60 -5.95 21.88
C GLU A 153 8.19 -6.95 20.89
N TYR A 154 7.39 -7.46 19.95
CA TYR A 154 7.87 -8.39 18.94
C TYR A 154 8.92 -7.73 18.01
N TYR A 155 8.63 -6.53 17.51
CA TYR A 155 9.53 -5.80 16.61
C TYR A 155 10.87 -5.46 17.29
N SER A 156 10.85 -4.94 18.52
CA SER A 156 12.07 -4.63 19.27
C SER A 156 12.86 -5.89 19.61
N GLY A 157 12.20 -6.97 20.02
CA GLY A 157 12.84 -8.26 20.27
C GLY A 157 13.57 -8.82 19.04
N VAL A 158 13.01 -8.62 17.84
CA VAL A 158 13.66 -8.98 16.58
C VAL A 158 14.85 -8.07 16.25
N VAL A 159 14.71 -6.76 16.43
CA VAL A 159 15.75 -5.79 16.08
C VAL A 159 16.94 -5.85 17.05
N GLU A 160 16.69 -6.12 18.33
CA GLU A 160 17.72 -6.29 19.37
C GLU A 160 18.32 -7.70 19.41
N GLY A 161 17.78 -8.63 18.62
CA GLY A 161 18.26 -10.01 18.52
C GLY A 161 19.70 -10.13 18.00
N ALA A 162 20.29 -11.31 18.19
CA ALA A 162 21.68 -11.58 17.81
C ALA A 162 21.94 -11.56 16.29
N ASP A 163 20.90 -11.75 15.47
CA ASP A 163 21.00 -11.81 14.01
C ASP A 163 20.86 -10.43 13.35
N GLY A 164 21.97 -9.68 13.31
CA GLY A 164 22.00 -8.33 12.73
C GLY A 164 21.54 -8.24 11.26
N ALA A 165 21.71 -9.31 10.46
CA ALA A 165 21.21 -9.34 9.08
C ALA A 165 19.67 -9.38 9.01
N VAL A 166 19.02 -10.06 9.97
CA VAL A 166 17.57 -10.12 10.09
C VAL A 166 17.04 -8.77 10.58
N ALA A 167 17.66 -8.24 11.63
CA ALA A 167 17.29 -6.96 12.23
C ALA A 167 17.32 -5.80 11.21
N GLU A 168 18.38 -5.70 10.40
CA GLU A 168 18.50 -4.64 9.39
C GLU A 168 17.45 -4.75 8.28
N GLU A 169 17.14 -5.97 7.81
CA GLU A 169 16.15 -6.15 6.75
C GLU A 169 14.72 -5.89 7.26
N VAL A 170 14.40 -6.34 8.47
CA VAL A 170 13.13 -6.03 9.15
C VAL A 170 12.99 -4.52 9.35
N LYS A 171 13.99 -3.86 9.92
CA LYS A 171 14.01 -2.41 10.12
C LYS A 171 13.81 -1.64 8.81
N ARG A 172 14.43 -2.09 7.72
CA ARG A 172 14.29 -1.49 6.39
C ARG A 172 12.88 -1.62 5.81
N ARG A 173 12.21 -2.76 6.01
CA ARG A 173 10.90 -3.05 5.39
C ARG A 173 9.70 -2.57 6.20
N VAL A 174 9.74 -2.71 7.52
CA VAL A 174 8.57 -2.46 8.40
C VAL A 174 8.80 -1.33 9.39
N GLY A 175 10.06 -0.93 9.66
CA GLY A 175 10.37 0.03 10.71
C GLY A 175 9.72 1.40 10.56
N GLN A 176 9.52 1.88 9.33
CA GLN A 176 8.81 3.15 9.09
C GLN A 176 7.32 3.04 9.45
N ARG A 177 6.65 1.96 9.03
CA ARG A 177 5.22 1.73 9.27
C ARG A 177 4.91 1.61 10.76
N VAL A 178 5.74 0.87 11.49
CA VAL A 178 5.59 0.71 12.95
C VAL A 178 5.66 2.05 13.67
N ARG A 179 6.63 2.91 13.29
CA ARG A 179 6.76 4.26 13.86
C ARG A 179 5.58 5.17 13.51
N GLU A 180 5.08 5.08 12.28
CA GLU A 180 3.90 5.86 11.87
C GLU A 180 2.67 5.50 12.71
N LEU A 181 2.44 4.19 12.92
CA LEU A 181 1.34 3.73 13.77
C LEU A 181 1.51 4.16 15.23
N GLU A 182 2.73 4.07 15.79
CA GLU A 182 3.03 4.53 17.15
C GLU A 182 2.71 6.03 17.33
N GLN A 183 3.13 6.86 16.37
CA GLN A 183 2.82 8.29 16.42
C GLN A 183 1.33 8.57 16.24
N ALA A 184 0.63 7.80 15.39
CA ALA A 184 -0.81 7.95 15.18
C ALA A 184 -1.61 7.63 16.45
N VAL A 185 -1.30 6.51 17.12
CA VAL A 185 -1.93 6.12 18.39
C VAL A 185 -1.65 7.17 19.47
N ARG A 186 -0.41 7.66 19.56
CA ARG A 186 -0.06 8.73 20.50
C ARG A 186 -0.82 10.03 20.25
N ALA A 187 -0.90 10.47 18.99
CA ALA A 187 -1.61 11.70 18.64
C ALA A 187 -3.12 11.60 18.93
N MET A 188 -3.72 10.43 18.72
CA MET A 188 -5.11 10.16 19.07
C MET A 188 -5.34 10.29 20.59
N GLU A 189 -4.45 9.72 21.41
CA GLU A 189 -4.57 9.83 22.86
C GLU A 189 -4.37 11.24 23.39
N GLU A 190 -3.40 11.97 22.87
CA GLU A 190 -3.18 13.38 23.21
C GLU A 190 -4.43 14.21 22.86
N SER A 191 -5.04 13.95 21.70
CA SER A 191 -6.27 14.62 21.28
C SER A 191 -7.45 14.30 22.20
N ALA A 192 -7.59 13.04 22.62
CA ALA A 192 -8.65 12.61 23.53
C ALA A 192 -8.44 13.16 24.95
N ALA A 193 -7.20 13.31 25.42
CA ALA A 193 -6.90 13.89 26.73
C ALA A 193 -7.18 15.41 26.81
N HIS A 194 -7.17 16.09 25.66
CA HIS A 194 -7.48 17.53 25.56
C HIS A 194 -8.94 17.83 25.19
N GLY A 195 -9.73 16.81 24.85
CA GLY A 195 -11.10 16.94 24.36
C GLY A 195 -12.21 16.84 25.42
N ASP A 196 -11.85 16.64 26.70
CA ASP A 196 -12.78 16.60 27.86
C ASP A 196 -12.90 17.97 28.55
#